data_AF-A0A3M0I850-F1
#
_entry.id   AF-A0A3M0I850-F1
#
_cell.length_a   1.000
_cell.length_b   1.000
_cell.length_c   1.000
_cell.angle_alpha   90.00
_cell.angle_beta   90.00
_cell.angle_gamma   90.00
#
_symmetry.space_group_name_H-M   'P 1'
#
loop_
_entity.id
_entity.type
_entity.pdbx_description
1 polymer ?
#
loop_
_entity_poly.entity_id
_entity_poly.type
_entity_poly.pdbx_seq_one_letter_code
_entity_poly.pdbx_strand_id
1 'polypeptide(L)' 'MRLRLLLSWIFLPVFMAAAACFALWAAGSGPGDSPGRAVLVTIAAICAIIAFLAAVDLSVLVGRLRRERGAGD' A
#
# COMPACT_ATOMS: atom_id res chain seq x y z
N MET A 1 11.96 -13.31 17.35
CA MET A 1 11.96 -11.90 16.88
C MET A 1 11.62 -11.71 15.38
N ARG A 2 11.08 -12.70 14.63
CA ARG A 2 10.68 -12.51 13.21
C ARG A 2 9.21 -12.11 13.02
N LEU A 3 8.38 -12.40 14.02
CA LEU A 3 6.94 -12.11 14.00
C LEU A 3 6.64 -10.61 14.13
N ARG A 4 7.39 -9.92 14.98
CA ARG A 4 7.25 -8.47 15.20
C ARG A 4 7.66 -7.65 13.98
N LEU A 5 8.68 -8.11 13.24
CA LEU A 5 9.05 -7.53 11.95
C LEU A 5 7.95 -7.74 10.91
N LEU A 6 7.38 -8.95 10.84
CA LEU A 6 6.26 -9.25 9.94
C LEU A 6 5.05 -8.36 10.23
N LEU A 7 4.72 -8.20 11.53
CA LEU A 7 3.60 -7.39 11.98
C LEU A 7 3.82 -5.92 11.66
N SER A 8 5.01 -5.39 11.97
CA SER A 8 5.38 -4.01 11.68
C SER A 8 5.39 -3.72 10.18
N TRP A 9 5.76 -4.71 9.36
CA TRP A 9 5.86 -4.57 7.92
C TRP A 9 4.51 -4.64 7.20
N ILE A 10 3.48 -5.22 7.82
CA ILE A 10 2.10 -5.19 7.32
C ILE A 10 1.32 -3.98 7.83
N PHE A 11 1.64 -3.51 9.04
CA PHE A 11 0.97 -2.35 9.63
C PHE A 11 1.35 -1.04 8.94
N LEU A 12 2.62 -0.91 8.57
CA LEU A 12 3.15 0.28 7.89
C LEU A 12 2.47 0.59 6.54
N PRO A 13 2.29 -0.37 5.60
CA PRO A 13 1.62 -0.10 4.32
C PRO A 13 0.14 0.21 4.50
N VAL A 14 -0.54 -0.45 5.45
CA VAL A 14 -1.94 -0.16 5.79
C VAL A 14 -2.10 1.27 6.30
N PHE A 15 -1.19 1.71 7.17
CA PHE A 15 -1.22 3.07 7.72
C PHE A 15 -0.93 4.13 6.65
N MET A 16 0.03 3.86 5.75
CA MET A 16 0.31 4.72 4.60
C MET A 16 -0.89 4.85 3.66
N ALA A 17 -1.60 3.74 3.37
CA ALA A 17 -2.78 3.76 2.52
C ALA A 17 -3.92 4.58 3.15
N ALA A 18 -4.16 4.41 4.45
CA ALA A 18 -5.13 5.22 5.19
C ALA A 18 -4.77 6.71 5.18
N ALA A 19 -3.49 7.04 5.40
CA ALA A 19 -2.99 8.41 5.36
C ALA A 19 -3.11 9.04 3.96
N ALA A 20 -2.82 8.28 2.90
CA ALA A 20 -3.01 8.73 1.52
C ALA A 20 -4.50 9.01 1.22
N CYS A 21 -5.39 8.14 1.69
CA CYS A 21 -6.83 8.32 1.56
C CYS A 21 -7.30 9.61 2.29
N PHE A 22 -6.81 9.84 3.50
CA PHE A 22 -7.07 11.07 4.25
C PHE A 22 -6.51 12.32 3.58
N ALA A 23 -5.29 12.26 3.05
CA ALA A 23 -4.66 13.37 2.34
C ALA A 23 -5.39 13.71 1.04
N LEU A 24 -5.90 12.71 0.32
CA LEU A 24 -6.74 12.89 -0.88
C LEU A 24 -8.08 13.52 -0.54
N TRP A 25 -8.71 13.09 0.55
CA TRP A 25 -9.95 13.66 1.04
C TRP A 25 -9.78 15.13 1.47
N ALA A 26 -8.66 15.44 2.12
CA ALA A 26 -8.27 16.80 2.46
C ALA A 26 -7.99 17.66 1.20
N ALA A 27 -7.29 17.10 0.21
CA ALA A 27 -6.97 17.79 -1.04
C ALA A 27 -8.22 18.06 -1.92
N GLY A 28 -9.27 17.25 -1.78
CA GLY A 28 -10.56 17.41 -2.46
C GLY A 28 -11.51 18.43 -1.82
N SER A 29 -11.17 18.99 -0.65
CA SER A 29 -12.02 19.95 0.08
C SER A 29 -11.92 21.39 -0.44
N GLY A 30 -11.63 21.57 -1.74
CA GLY A 30 -11.46 22.88 -2.38
C GLY A 30 -12.63 23.25 -3.29
N PRO A 31 -13.22 24.45 -3.18
CA PRO A 31 -14.35 24.86 -4.00
C PRO A 31 -13.87 25.27 -5.41
N GLY A 32 -14.11 24.40 -6.39
CA GLY A 32 -14.53 24.89 -7.71
C GLY A 32 -13.66 24.68 -8.96
N ASP A 33 -12.92 23.58 -9.17
CA ASP A 33 -12.33 23.38 -10.51
C ASP A 33 -12.31 21.93 -11.05
N SER A 34 -12.88 21.81 -12.25
CA SER A 34 -12.95 20.71 -13.22
C SER A 34 -13.01 19.24 -12.70
N PRO A 35 -14.18 18.59 -12.77
CA PRO A 35 -14.40 17.19 -12.36
C PRO A 35 -13.57 16.11 -13.11
N GLY A 36 -12.75 16.47 -14.09
CA GLY A 36 -11.85 15.53 -14.79
C GLY A 36 -10.52 15.25 -14.09
N ARG A 37 -9.89 16.26 -13.48
CA ARG A 37 -8.54 16.12 -12.89
C ARG A 37 -8.58 15.36 -11.56
N ALA A 38 -9.61 15.62 -10.75
CA ALA A 38 -9.85 14.91 -9.50
C ALA A 38 -10.10 13.40 -9.73
N VAL A 39 -10.91 13.05 -10.73
CA VAL A 39 -11.20 11.65 -11.06
C VAL A 39 -9.95 10.90 -11.51
N LEU A 40 -9.12 11.51 -12.37
CA LEU A 40 -7.84 10.95 -12.79
C LEU A 40 -6.87 10.75 -11.62
N VAL A 41 -6.78 11.72 -10.71
CA VAL A 41 -5.94 11.63 -9.50
C VAL A 41 -6.43 10.53 -8.57
N THR A 42 -7.74 10.38 -8.38
CA THR A 42 -8.33 9.30 -7.58
C THR A 42 -8.04 7.93 -8.17
N ILE A 43 -8.20 7.76 -9.49
CA ILE A 43 -7.90 6.49 -10.17
C ILE A 43 -6.41 6.17 -10.10
N ALA A 44 -5.54 7.15 -10.34
CA ALA A 44 -4.09 6.97 -10.22
C ALA A 44 -3.68 6.60 -8.79
N ALA A 45 -4.31 7.20 -7.77
CA ALA A 45 -4.08 6.84 -6.38
C ALA A 45 -4.54 5.41 -6.06
N ILE A 46 -5.73 5.00 -6.51
CA ILE A 46 -6.21 3.62 -6.36
C ILE A 46 -5.24 2.64 -7.02
N CYS A 47 -4.78 2.95 -8.22
CA CYS A 47 -3.82 2.13 -8.96
C CYS A 47 -2.47 2.02 -8.23
N ALA A 48 -1.97 3.14 -7.70
CA ALA A 48 -0.74 3.17 -6.90
C ALA A 48 -0.87 2.35 -5.60
N ILE A 49 -2.03 2.43 -4.91
CA ILE A 49 -2.33 1.63 -3.72
C ILE A 49 -2.34 0.14 -4.09
N ILE A 50 -3.06 -0.27 -5.14
CA ILE A 50 -3.12 -1.67 -5.58
C ILE A 50 -1.73 -2.19 -5.96
N ALA A 51 -0.94 -1.42 -6.70
CA ALA A 51 0.43 -1.78 -7.07
C ALA A 51 1.33 -1.94 -5.84
N PHE A 52 1.16 -1.07 -4.84
CA PHE A 52 1.91 -1.14 -3.59
C PHE A 52 1.52 -2.36 -2.76
N LEU A 53 0.22 -2.65 -2.63
CA LEU A 53 -0.26 -3.89 -1.99
C LEU A 53 0.31 -5.13 -2.70
N ALA A 54 0.27 -5.15 -4.03
CA ALA A 54 0.81 -6.27 -4.81
C ALA A 54 2.33 -6.45 -4.61
N ALA A 55 3.10 -5.36 -4.54
CA ALA A 55 4.53 -5.41 -4.28
C ALA A 55 4.85 -5.92 -2.88
N VAL A 56 4.08 -5.51 -1.86
CA VAL A 56 4.21 -6.03 -0.49
C VAL A 56 3.89 -7.51 -0.45
N ASP A 57 2.78 -7.93 -1.05
CA ASP A 57 2.37 -9.34 -1.09
C ASP A 57 3.44 -10.21 -1.76
N LEU A 58 3.97 -9.75 -2.92
CA LEU A 58 5.05 -10.43 -3.62
C LEU A 58 6.31 -10.58 -2.76
N SER A 59 6.68 -9.54 -2.02
CA SER A 59 7.89 -9.56 -1.19
C SER A 59 7.69 -10.36 0.12
N VAL A 60 6.47 -10.45 0.65
CA VAL A 60 6.09 -11.44 1.68
C VAL A 60 6.18 -12.86 1.12
N LEU A 61 5.65 -13.09 -0.08
CA LEU A 61 5.64 -14.40 -0.74
C LEU A 61 7.07 -14.90 -0.99
N VAL A 62 7.94 -14.05 -1.53
CA VAL A 62 9.37 -14.39 -1.69
C VAL A 62 10.04 -14.60 -0.33
N GLY A 63 9.72 -13.78 0.67
CA GLY A 63 10.22 -13.95 2.04
C GLY A 63 9.78 -15.27 2.70
N ARG A 64 8.57 -15.75 2.38
CA ARG A 64 8.02 -17.05 2.81
C ARG A 64 8.75 -18.19 2.12
N LEU A 65 8.82 -18.16 0.79
CA LEU A 65 9.48 -19.20 -0.01
C LEU A 65 10.95 -19.38 0.34
N ARG A 66 11.68 -18.29 0.63
CA ARG A 66 13.08 -18.36 1.08
C ARG A 66 13.24 -18.99 2.46
N ARG A 67 12.26 -18.85 3.35
CA ARG A 67 12.27 -19.53 4.67
C ARG A 67 12.00 -21.02 4.54
N GLU A 68 11.08 -21.39 3.65
CA GLU A 68 10.72 -22.78 3.41
C GLU A 68 11.87 -23.54 2.73
N ARG A 69 12.60 -22.90 1.80
CA ARG A 69 13.78 -23.48 1.16
C ARG A 69 15.00 -23.61 2.08
N GLY A 70 15.22 -22.66 2.99
CA GLY A 70 16.35 -22.72 3.95
C GLY A 70 16.09 -23.63 5.16
N ALA A 71 14.95 -24.31 5.24
CA ALA A 71 14.63 -25.29 6.28
C ALA A 71 14.67 -26.74 5.75
N GLY A 72 15.09 -26.94 4.49
CA GLY A 72 15.23 -28.24 3.83
C GLY A 72 16.66 -28.74 3.65
N ASP A 73 17.65 -28.01 4.17
CA ASP A 73 19.06 -28.42 4.30
C ASP A 73 19.43 -28.57 5.78
#